data_AF-A0A352NB74-F1
#
_entry.id   AF-A0A352NB74-F1
#
_cell.length_a   1.000
_cell.length_b   1.000
_cell.length_c   1.000
_cell.angle_alpha   90.00
_cell.angle_beta   90.00
_cell.angle_gamma   90.00
#
_symmetry.space_group_name_H-M   'P 1'
#
loop_
_entity.id
_entity.type
_entity.pdbx_description
1 polymer ?
#
loop_
_entity_poly.entity_id
_entity_poly.type
_entity_poly.pdbx_seq_one_letter_code
_entity_poly.pdbx_strand_id
1 'polypeptide(L)'
;MQNYTLFEEYITLGQVIKELAIVNTGGQAKLFLAENEGNIFLNKTAENRRGKKLRAGDILEIPKFELFIKFVQASAEEVAAYEEDRAEEERVKALVKKMNAQVKSQKPKKATKPRFPGAK
;
A
#
# COMPACT_ATOMS: atom_id res chain seq x y z
N MET A 1 2.03 21.19 11.06
CA MET A 1 3.11 20.49 10.37
C MET A 1 3.40 19.20 11.12
N GLN A 2 3.06 18.07 10.51
CA GLN A 2 3.23 16.73 11.08
C GLN A 2 4.41 16.04 10.39
N ASN A 3 5.19 15.27 11.14
CA ASN A 3 6.25 14.45 10.56
C ASN A 3 5.73 13.04 10.32
N TYR A 4 6.02 12.50 9.13
CA TYR A 4 5.73 11.12 8.77
C TYR A 4 7.06 10.37 8.63
N THR A 5 7.27 9.37 9.47
CA THR A 5 8.48 8.55 9.46
C THR A 5 8.37 7.45 8.40
N LEU A 6 9.31 7.46 7.46
CA LEU A 6 9.47 6.44 6.45
C LEU A 6 10.37 5.33 6.97
N PHE A 7 9.80 4.13 7.06
CA PHE A 7 10.53 2.90 7.38
C PHE A 7 11.06 2.21 6.11
N GLU A 8 10.51 2.52 4.95
CA GLU A 8 10.94 2.02 3.64
C GLU A 8 11.65 3.13 2.84
N GLU A 9 12.29 2.78 1.72
CA GLU A 9 12.98 3.76 0.83
C GLU A 9 12.04 4.86 0.33
N TYR A 10 10.77 4.52 0.10
CA TYR A 10 9.73 5.45 -0.35
C TYR A 10 8.35 4.96 0.06
N ILE A 11 7.39 5.88 0.11
CA ILE A 11 5.97 5.56 0.18
C ILE A 11 5.26 6.12 -1.06
N THR A 12 4.13 5.54 -1.48
CA THR A 12 3.33 6.12 -2.57
C THR A 12 2.29 7.10 -2.06
N LEU A 13 1.97 8.12 -2.85
CA LEU A 13 0.94 9.11 -2.51
C LEU A 13 -0.40 8.45 -2.13
N GLY A 14 -0.81 7.41 -2.85
CA GLY A 14 -2.02 6.66 -2.52
C GLY A 14 -1.97 5.91 -1.19
N GLN A 15 -0.80 5.41 -0.78
CA GLN A 15 -0.62 4.77 0.54
C GLN A 15 -0.72 5.81 1.65
N VAL A 16 -0.05 6.96 1.49
CA VAL A 16 -0.13 8.07 2.45
C VAL A 16 -1.58 8.51 2.66
N ILE A 17 -2.33 8.75 1.58
CA ILE A 17 -3.74 9.18 1.66
C ILE A 17 -4.60 8.14 2.42
N LYS A 18 -4.31 6.85 2.25
CA LYS A 18 -4.98 5.78 2.99
C LYS A 18 -4.59 5.79 4.48
N GLU A 19 -3.32 5.96 4.79
CA GLU A 19 -2.82 5.97 6.17
C GLU A 19 -3.28 7.18 6.96
N LEU A 20 -3.46 8.31 6.28
CA LEU A 20 -4.08 9.52 6.83
C LEU A 20 -5.60 9.37 7.06
N ALA A 21 -6.14 8.18 6.84
CA ALA A 21 -7.57 7.86 6.97
C ALA A 21 -8.49 8.77 6.14
N ILE A 22 -7.97 9.41 5.08
CA ILE A 22 -8.77 10.23 4.15
C ILE A 22 -9.67 9.32 3.32
N VAL A 23 -9.20 8.11 3.01
CA VAL A 23 -9.93 7.09 2.27
C VAL A 23 -9.81 5.73 2.94
N ASN A 24 -10.88 4.95 2.93
CA ASN A 24 -10.92 3.63 3.60
C ASN A 24 -10.45 2.50 2.67
N THR A 25 -10.52 2.68 1.36
CA THR A 25 -10.15 1.66 0.37
C THR A 25 -9.22 2.20 -0.71
N GLY A 26 -8.42 1.31 -1.30
CA GLY A 26 -7.52 1.70 -2.40
C GLY A 26 -8.26 2.14 -3.69
N GLY A 27 -9.52 1.71 -3.86
CA GLY A 27 -10.39 2.19 -4.95
C GLY A 27 -10.82 3.64 -4.73
N GLN A 28 -11.19 3.98 -3.50
CA GLN A 28 -11.53 5.37 -3.11
C GLN A 28 -10.33 6.30 -3.29
N ALA A 29 -9.10 5.85 -3.02
CA ALA A 29 -7.90 6.66 -3.25
C ALA A 29 -7.79 7.16 -4.71
N LYS A 30 -8.19 6.35 -5.70
CA LYS A 30 -8.17 6.74 -7.10
C LYS A 30 -9.19 7.85 -7.39
N LEU A 31 -10.43 7.68 -6.90
CA LEU A 31 -11.50 8.66 -7.11
C LEU A 31 -11.18 9.96 -6.38
N PHE A 32 -10.70 9.87 -5.14
CA PHE A 32 -10.28 11.01 -4.35
C PHE A 32 -9.20 11.83 -5.06
N LEU A 33 -8.17 11.19 -5.61
CA LEU A 33 -7.12 11.90 -6.35
C LEU A 33 -7.63 12.58 -7.63
N ALA A 34 -8.64 12.01 -8.28
CA ALA A 34 -9.28 12.61 -9.45
C ALA A 34 -10.20 13.79 -9.08
N GLU A 35 -10.98 13.67 -8.01
CA GLU A 35 -11.89 14.72 -7.54
C GLU A 35 -11.16 15.91 -6.89
N ASN A 36 -9.97 15.65 -6.34
CA ASN A 36 -9.14 16.65 -5.66
C ASN A 36 -7.92 17.03 -6.49
N GLU A 37 -8.01 16.87 -7.81
CA GLU A 37 -7.00 17.31 -8.76
C GLU A 37 -6.70 18.80 -8.56
N GLY A 38 -5.43 19.15 -8.33
CA GLY A 38 -5.00 20.52 -8.04
C GLY A 38 -5.11 20.97 -6.57
N ASN A 39 -5.59 20.12 -5.65
CA ASN A 39 -5.65 20.40 -4.21
C ASN A 39 -4.64 19.58 -3.39
N ILE A 40 -3.73 18.87 -4.07
CA ILE A 40 -2.70 18.04 -3.47
C ILE A 40 -1.38 18.51 -4.04
N PHE A 41 -0.49 18.96 -3.17
CA PHE A 41 0.77 19.56 -3.53
C PHE A 41 1.92 18.76 -2.94
N LEU A 42 2.83 18.34 -3.79
CA LEU A 42 4.09 17.74 -3.42
C LEU A 42 5.20 18.75 -3.71
N ASN A 43 5.93 19.20 -2.68
CA ASN A 43 6.97 20.22 -2.80
C ASN A 43 6.49 21.45 -3.61
N LYS A 44 5.28 21.93 -3.29
CA LYS A 44 4.61 23.07 -3.96
C LYS A 44 4.17 22.81 -5.42
N THR A 45 4.28 21.59 -5.92
CA THR A 45 3.82 21.20 -7.26
C THR A 45 2.55 20.37 -7.14
N ALA A 46 1.50 20.71 -7.90
CA ALA A 46 0.28 19.91 -7.92
C ALA A 46 0.58 18.48 -8.39
N GLU A 47 0.18 17.49 -7.59
CA GLU A 47 0.45 16.07 -7.85
C GLU A 47 -0.80 15.25 -7.55
N ASN A 48 -1.27 14.52 -8.56
CA ASN A 48 -2.49 13.70 -8.53
C ASN A 48 -2.19 12.21 -8.81
N ARG A 49 -0.93 11.86 -9.09
CA ARG A 49 -0.58 10.48 -9.44
C ARG A 49 -0.49 9.64 -8.18
N ARG A 50 -1.46 8.76 -8.01
CA ARG A 50 -1.50 7.77 -6.90
C ARG A 50 -0.18 7.04 -6.69
N GLY A 51 0.49 6.68 -7.80
CA GLY A 51 1.75 5.93 -7.80
C GLY A 51 3.00 6.78 -7.67
N LYS A 52 2.88 8.09 -7.43
CA LYS A 52 4.04 8.94 -7.18
C LYS A 52 4.74 8.47 -5.90
N LYS A 53 6.04 8.22 -6.01
CA LYS A 53 6.89 7.84 -4.89
C LYS A 53 7.34 9.11 -4.16
N LEU A 54 7.13 9.12 -2.85
CA LEU A 54 7.49 10.14 -1.88
C LEU A 54 8.66 9.62 -1.07
N ARG A 55 9.71 10.42 -0.94
CA ARG A 55 10.94 10.07 -0.23
C ARG A 55 11.14 10.98 0.98
N ALA A 56 12.06 10.59 1.85
CA ALA A 56 12.44 11.44 2.97
C ALA A 56 12.93 12.81 2.47
N GLY A 57 12.47 13.87 3.11
CA GLY A 57 12.70 15.25 2.69
C GLY A 57 11.56 15.86 1.87
N ASP A 58 10.66 15.05 1.31
CA ASP A 58 9.48 15.56 0.62
C ASP A 58 8.47 16.20 1.60
N ILE A 59 7.70 17.15 1.07
CA ILE A 59 6.63 17.83 1.80
C ILE A 59 5.33 17.64 1.01
N LEU A 60 4.35 17.02 1.66
CA LEU A 60 2.99 16.86 1.15
C LEU A 60 2.05 17.86 1.83
N GLU A 61 1.35 18.62 1.02
CA GLU A 61 0.39 19.63 1.46
C GLU A 61 -0.96 19.36 0.79
N ILE A 62 -2.01 19.29 1.61
CA ILE A 62 -3.38 19.08 1.16
C ILE A 62 -4.25 20.16 1.82
N PRO A 63 -4.40 21.34 1.19
CA PRO A 63 -5.11 22.47 1.78
C PRO A 63 -6.56 22.14 2.15
N LYS A 64 -7.22 21.27 1.37
CA LYS A 64 -8.61 20.85 1.62
C LYS A 64 -8.83 20.18 2.98
N PHE A 65 -7.79 19.53 3.52
CA PHE A 65 -7.84 18.84 4.82
C PHE A 65 -6.95 19.52 5.86
N GLU A 66 -6.38 20.69 5.53
CA GLU A 66 -5.39 21.40 6.35
C GLU A 66 -4.21 20.50 6.76
N LEU A 67 -3.87 19.52 5.92
CA LEU A 67 -2.81 18.56 6.19
C LEU A 67 -1.50 19.07 5.59
N PHE A 68 -0.47 19.12 6.44
CA PHE A 68 0.88 19.48 6.04
C PHE A 68 1.87 18.50 6.67
N ILE A 69 2.44 17.65 5.83
CA ILE A 69 3.22 16.48 6.24
C ILE A 69 4.63 16.59 5.67
N LYS A 70 5.63 16.42 6.52
CA LYS A 70 7.03 16.29 6.12
C LYS A 70 7.48 14.84 6.28
N PHE A 71 8.00 14.27 5.21
CA PHE A 71 8.55 12.92 5.25
C PHE A 71 9.96 12.95 5.84
N VAL A 72 10.21 12.12 6.85
CA VAL A 72 11.52 11.95 7.49
C VAL A 72 11.90 10.48 7.43
N GLN A 73 13.19 10.18 7.23
CA GLN A 73 13.64 8.79 7.25
C GLN A 73 13.75 8.31 8.70
N ALA A 74 13.32 7.09 8.98
CA ALA A 74 13.64 6.41 10.24
C ALA A 74 15.17 6.29 10.39
N SER A 75 15.66 6.24 11.63
CA SER A 75 17.08 6.07 11.88
C SER A 75 17.54 4.69 11.36
N ALA A 76 18.75 4.63 10.80
CA ALA A 76 19.27 3.41 10.16
C ALA A 76 19.37 2.21 11.14
N GLU A 77 19.52 2.47 12.43
CA GLU A 77 19.60 1.44 13.48
C GLU A 77 18.25 0.75 13.72
N GLU A 78 17.14 1.49 13.65
CA GLU A 78 15.79 0.93 13.80
C GLU A 78 15.33 0.21 12.54
N VAL A 79 15.74 0.66 11.35
CA VAL A 79 15.46 -0.01 10.08
C VAL A 79 16.16 -1.37 10.03
N ALA A 80 17.41 -1.46 10.49
CA ALA A 80 18.16 -2.72 10.52
C ALA A 80 17.52 -3.76 11.45
N ALA A 81 17.05 -3.35 12.64
CA ALA A 81 16.34 -4.25 13.54
C ALA A 81 15.00 -4.75 12.96
N TYR A 82 14.28 -3.90 12.23
CA TYR A 82 13.00 -4.26 11.60
C TYR A 82 13.18 -5.14 10.34
N GLU A 83 14.29 -5.00 9.62
CA GLU A 83 14.63 -5.88 8.49
C GLU A 83 14.92 -7.31 8.95
N GLU A 84 15.54 -7.49 10.12
CA GLU A 84 15.74 -8.82 10.73
C GLU A 84 14.41 -9.49 11.09
N ASP A 85 13.48 -8.75 11.72
CA ASP A 85 12.15 -9.25 12.05
C ASP A 85 11.30 -9.55 10.80
N ARG A 86 11.38 -8.69 9.77
CA ARG A 86 10.67 -8.90 8.50
C ARG A 86 11.17 -10.14 7.76
N ALA A 87 12.48 -10.40 7.80
CA ALA A 87 13.07 -11.61 7.23
C ALA A 87 12.53 -12.89 7.92
N GLU A 88 12.30 -12.85 9.23
CA GLU A 88 11.69 -13.96 9.96
C GLU A 88 10.21 -14.15 9.56
N GLU A 89 9.42 -13.08 9.47
CA GLU A 89 8.06 -13.16 8.97
C GLU A 89 7.96 -13.71 7.55
N GLU A 90 8.88 -13.33 6.66
CA GLU A 90 8.92 -13.83 5.29
C GLU A 90 9.20 -15.33 5.25
N ARG A 91 10.07 -15.83 6.13
CA ARG A 91 10.32 -17.26 6.29
C ARG A 91 9.06 -17.99 6.78
N VAL A 92 8.33 -17.42 7.74
CA VAL A 92 7.07 -18.00 8.24
C VAL A 92 6.00 -17.98 7.15
N LYS A 93 5.82 -16.87 6.42
CA LYS A 93 4.89 -16.77 5.28
C LYS A 93 5.24 -17.79 4.19
N ALA A 94 6.53 -18.00 3.90
CA ALA A 94 6.98 -19.02 2.96
C ALA A 94 6.67 -20.44 3.44
N LEU A 95 6.86 -20.73 4.73
CA LEU A 95 6.53 -22.02 5.34
C LEU A 95 5.02 -22.29 5.31
N VAL A 96 4.21 -21.32 5.71
CA VAL A 96 2.74 -21.40 5.68
C VAL A 96 2.22 -21.57 4.25
N LYS A 97 2.82 -20.87 3.28
CA LYS A 97 2.47 -21.01 1.86
C LYS A 97 2.79 -22.41 1.33
N LYS A 98 3.94 -22.98 1.70
CA LYS A 98 4.29 -24.38 1.37
C LYS A 98 3.32 -25.38 2.01
N MET A 99 2.99 -25.18 3.29
CA MET A 99 2.04 -26.02 4.03
C MET A 99 0.63 -25.97 3.39
N ASN A 100 0.13 -24.78 3.10
CA ASN A 100 -1.18 -24.60 2.44
C ASN A 100 -1.20 -25.17 1.01
N ALA A 101 -0.09 -25.12 0.28
CA ALA A 101 0.01 -25.75 -1.04
C ALA A 101 -0.08 -27.29 -0.95
N GLN A 102 0.60 -27.90 0.02
CA GLN A 102 0.53 -29.35 0.27
C GLN A 102 -0.88 -29.80 0.69
N VAL A 103 -1.53 -29.05 1.58
CA VAL A 103 -2.93 -29.32 1.98
C VAL A 103 -3.89 -29.20 0.79
N LYS A 104 -3.68 -28.24 -0.11
CA LYS A 104 -4.49 -28.11 -1.35
C LYS A 104 -4.28 -29.26 -2.32
N SER A 105 -3.06 -29.80 -2.44
CA SER A 105 -2.79 -30.96 -3.31
C SER A 105 -3.40 -32.27 -2.82
N GLN A 106 -3.74 -32.36 -1.52
CA GLN A 106 -4.38 -33.54 -0.93
C GLN A 106 -5.92 -33.49 -0.93
N LYS A 107 -6.54 -32.36 -1.32
CA LYS A 107 -8.00 -32.30 -1.46
C LYS A 107 -8.47 -33.13 -2.66
N PRO A 108 -9.50 -33.99 -2.50
CA PRO A 108 -10.04 -34.76 -3.62
C PRO A 108 -10.57 -33.80 -4.70
N LYS A 109 -10.24 -34.07 -5.97
CA LYS A 109 -10.69 -33.27 -7.11
C LYS A 109 -12.21 -33.22 -7.12
N LYS A 110 -12.80 -32.03 -6.93
CA LYS A 110 -14.25 -31.82 -7.11
C LYS A 110 -14.62 -32.22 -8.54
N ALA A 111 -15.54 -33.18 -8.67
CA ALA A 111 -16.11 -33.60 -9.94
C ALA A 111 -16.64 -32.38 -10.70
N THR A 112 -16.22 -32.23 -11.96
CA THR A 112 -16.72 -31.20 -12.86
C THR A 112 -18.21 -31.39 -13.07
N LYS A 113 -19.02 -30.38 -12.75
CA LYS A 113 -20.46 -30.40 -13.05
C LYS A 113 -20.66 -30.62 -14.56
N PRO A 114 -21.57 -31.52 -14.99
CA PRO A 114 -21.78 -31.80 -16.40
C PRO A 114 -22.25 -30.53 -17.12
N ARG A 115 -21.61 -30.20 -18.24
CA ARG A 115 -22.04 -29.11 -19.12
C ARG A 115 -23.22 -29.62 -19.93
N PHE A 116 -24.42 -29.11 -19.66
CA PHE A 116 -25.57 -29.34 -20.52
C PHE A 116 -25.36 -28.61 -21.86
N PRO A 117 -25.41 -29.32 -23.01
CA PRO A 117 -25.33 -28.68 -24.31
C PRO A 117 -26.73 -28.17 -24.71
N GLY A 118 -26.85 -26.86 -24.92
CA GLY A 118 -27.99 -26.30 -25.65
C GLY A 118 -28.67 -25.13 -24.95
N ALA A 119 -28.40 -23.93 -25.45
CA ALA A 119 -29.45 -22.95 -25.66
C ALA A 119 -29.37 -22.59 -27.16
N LYS A 120 -30.43 -22.95 -27.88
CA LYS A 120 -30.68 -22.50 -29.27
C LYS A 120 -30.96 -21.01 -29.27
#